data_AF-A0A843C575-F1
#
_entry.id   AF-A0A843C575-F1
#
_cell.length_a   1.000
_cell.length_b   1.000
_cell.length_c   1.000
_cell.angle_alpha   90.00
_cell.angle_beta   90.00
_cell.angle_gamma   90.00
#
_symmetry.space_group_name_H-M   'P 1'
#
loop_
_entity.id
_entity.type
_entity.pdbx_description
1 polymer ?
#
loop_
_entity_poly.entity_id
_entity_poly.type
_entity_poly.pdbx_seq_one_letter_code
_entity_poly.pdbx_strand_id
1 'polypeptide(L)'
;MYNVFSGQNKQSVNETELHVCKLCTKKFPYKYGQCPQCNLPISEHVRSYDMNKTLIELAVEKALLKMGHPELELVKSRLRDDYDCEISDCLEYPEYIKTILCDLFGNCHYDIVESIHITLQKISMEKPITNFLSVINVHA
;
A
#
# COMPACT_ATOMS: atom_id res chain seq x y z
N MET A 1 32.28 23.05 12.27
CA MET A 1 32.37 24.16 11.31
C MET A 1 31.58 23.78 10.07
N TYR A 2 30.52 24.56 9.80
CA TYR A 2 29.75 24.79 8.55
C TYR A 2 29.24 23.56 7.76
N ASN A 3 27.93 23.25 7.81
CA ASN A 3 26.79 23.75 6.99
C ASN A 3 26.72 23.03 5.60
N VAL A 4 25.60 22.71 4.94
CA VAL A 4 24.34 23.45 4.68
C VAL A 4 23.24 22.45 4.23
N PHE A 5 21.99 22.77 4.59
CA PHE A 5 20.70 22.19 4.17
C PHE A 5 20.39 22.24 2.66
N SER A 6 19.54 21.33 2.18
CA SER A 6 18.43 21.56 1.22
C SER A 6 17.71 20.21 1.04
N GLY A 7 16.40 20.02 1.12
CA GLY A 7 15.26 20.89 1.31
C GLY A 7 14.02 19.99 1.14
N GLN A 8 13.07 20.11 2.08
CA GLN A 8 11.64 19.88 1.90
C GLN A 8 11.16 18.51 1.36
N ASN A 9 10.69 17.64 2.25
CA ASN A 9 9.23 17.49 2.34
C ASN A 9 8.81 17.04 3.76
N LYS A 10 7.99 17.86 4.39
CA LYS A 10 7.40 17.60 5.70
C LYS A 10 6.23 16.64 5.49
N GLN A 11 6.47 15.34 5.58
CA GLN A 11 5.41 14.44 6.05
C GLN A 11 5.66 14.25 7.53
N SER A 12 4.73 14.77 8.32
CA SER A 12 4.62 14.55 9.76
C SER A 12 4.78 13.06 10.05
N VAL A 13 5.99 12.68 10.47
CA VAL A 13 6.38 11.30 10.78
C VAL A 13 5.69 10.95 12.09
N ASN A 14 4.81 9.95 12.03
CA ASN A 14 4.00 9.55 13.17
C ASN A 14 4.91 8.67 14.05
N GLU A 15 5.06 8.99 15.35
CA GLU A 15 5.98 8.30 16.27
C GLU A 15 5.71 6.79 16.46
N THR A 16 4.65 6.27 15.84
CA THR A 16 4.28 4.85 15.76
C THR A 16 4.76 4.13 14.49
N GLU A 17 5.42 4.81 13.55
CA GLU A 17 5.92 4.18 12.32
C GLU A 17 7.00 3.13 12.61
N LEU A 18 6.68 1.89 12.24
CA LEU A 18 7.62 0.78 12.24
C LEU A 18 8.36 0.76 10.90
N HIS A 19 9.62 0.41 10.97
CA HIS A 19 10.50 0.17 9.84
C HIS A 19 10.73 -1.32 9.69
N VAL A 20 10.63 -1.82 8.46
CA VAL A 20 10.99 -3.20 8.13
C VAL A 20 12.29 -3.17 7.33
N CYS A 21 13.32 -3.81 7.86
CA CYS A 21 14.57 -4.02 7.14
C CYS A 21 14.36 -5.09 6.05
N LYS A 22 14.64 -4.75 4.79
CA LYS A 22 14.54 -5.66 3.64
C LYS A 22 15.45 -6.89 3.76
N LEU A 23 16.53 -6.81 4.54
CA LEU A 23 17.54 -7.87 4.69
C LEU A 23 17.24 -8.84 5.84
N CYS A 24 16.70 -8.35 6.95
CA CYS A 24 16.48 -9.18 8.14
C CYS A 24 15.02 -9.32 8.55
N THR A 25 14.09 -8.70 7.79
CA THR A 25 12.63 -8.72 7.97
C THR A 25 12.11 -8.34 9.35
N LYS A 26 12.98 -7.79 10.21
CA LYS A 26 12.62 -7.34 11.55
C LYS A 26 11.98 -5.95 11.52
N LYS A 27 10.90 -5.82 12.30
CA LYS A 27 10.21 -4.57 12.60
C LYS A 27 10.95 -3.84 13.72
N PHE A 28 11.29 -2.58 13.52
CA PHE A 28 11.89 -1.73 14.54
C PHE A 28 11.34 -0.30 14.43
N PRO A 29 11.24 0.48 15.52
CA PRO A 29 10.69 1.84 15.47
C PRO A 29 11.58 2.83 14.70
N TYR A 30 10.97 3.82 14.04
CA TYR A 30 11.63 4.87 13.23
C TYR A 30 12.76 5.63 13.95
N LYS A 31 12.77 5.63 15.29
CA LYS A 31 13.74 6.38 16.11
C LYS A 31 15.21 5.95 15.99
N TYR A 32 15.50 4.82 15.36
CA TYR A 32 16.88 4.40 15.12
C TYR A 32 17.40 5.10 13.85
N GLY A 33 18.70 5.38 13.72
CA GLY A 33 19.30 5.89 12.47
C GLY A 33 19.78 4.78 11.52
N GLN A 34 19.85 3.55 12.04
CA GLN A 34 20.36 2.34 11.39
C GLN A 34 19.63 1.11 11.93
N CYS A 35 19.52 0.04 11.14
CA CYS A 35 18.89 -1.19 11.60
C CYS A 35 19.70 -1.83 12.74
N PRO A 36 19.12 -2.13 13.92
CA PRO A 36 19.87 -2.68 15.06
C PRO A 36 20.42 -4.10 14.82
N GLN A 37 19.92 -4.80 13.80
CA GLN A 37 20.30 -6.18 13.50
C GLN A 37 21.45 -6.27 12.47
N CYS A 38 21.46 -5.40 11.46
CA CYS A 38 22.46 -5.42 10.38
C CYS A 38 23.34 -4.16 10.30
N ASN A 39 23.11 -3.18 11.20
CA ASN A 39 23.86 -1.93 11.32
C ASN A 39 23.94 -1.09 10.04
N LEU A 40 22.98 -1.26 9.13
CA LEU A 40 22.88 -0.52 7.87
C LEU A 40 22.02 0.74 8.01
N PRO A 41 22.35 1.82 7.27
CA PRO A 41 21.59 3.06 7.29
C PRO A 41 20.17 2.83 6.75
N ILE A 42 19.20 3.50 7.39
CA ILE A 42 17.77 3.35 7.08
C ILE A 42 17.45 3.79 5.65
N SER A 43 18.22 4.72 5.09
CA SER A 43 18.00 5.30 3.76
C SER A 43 18.06 4.32 2.59
N GLU A 44 18.68 3.14 2.75
CA GLU A 44 18.89 2.20 1.63
C GLU A 44 18.08 0.91 1.74
N HIS A 45 17.61 0.53 2.93
CA HIS A 45 17.12 -0.84 3.19
C HIS A 45 15.82 -0.93 4.00
N VAL A 46 15.10 0.18 4.19
CA VAL A 46 13.92 0.24 5.04
C VAL A 46 12.69 0.71 4.27
N ARG A 47 11.58 -0.03 4.37
CA ARG A 47 10.25 0.44 3.94
C ARG A 47 9.53 1.02 5.17
N SER A 48 8.93 2.20 5.07
CA SER A 48 7.96 2.64 6.08
C SER A 48 6.80 1.64 6.06
N TYR A 49 6.57 1.00 7.20
CA TYR A 49 5.59 -0.07 7.32
C TYR A 49 4.26 0.53 7.75
N ASP A 50 3.51 1.01 6.77
CA ASP A 50 2.11 1.36 6.98
C ASP A 50 1.29 0.07 6.96
N MET A 51 0.76 -0.28 8.13
CA MET A 51 -0.12 -1.44 8.30
C MET A 51 -1.31 -1.37 7.35
N ASN A 52 -1.87 -0.18 7.12
CA ASN A 52 -3.03 -0.01 6.25
C ASN A 52 -2.66 -0.25 4.79
N LYS A 53 -1.52 0.28 4.32
CA LYS A 53 -1.04 0.01 2.95
C LYS A 53 -0.81 -1.48 2.71
N THR A 54 -0.19 -2.16 3.68
CA THR A 54 0.05 -3.61 3.63
C THR A 54 -1.26 -4.39 3.61
N LEU A 55 -2.27 -3.96 4.38
CA LEU A 55 -3.58 -4.62 4.42
C LEU A 55 -4.34 -4.46 3.11
N ILE A 56 -4.33 -3.25 2.53
CA ILE A 56 -4.93 -3.01 1.20
C ILE A 56 -4.24 -3.88 0.14
N GLU A 57 -2.90 -3.86 0.10
CA GLU A 57 -2.10 -4.67 -0.82
C GLU A 57 -2.51 -6.15 -0.74
N LEU A 58 -2.47 -6.74 0.46
CA LEU A 58 -2.83 -8.15 0.66
C LEU A 58 -4.29 -8.44 0.30
N ALA A 59 -5.22 -7.53 0.58
CA ALA A 59 -6.64 -7.74 0.27
C ALA A 59 -6.90 -7.72 -1.24
N VAL A 60 -6.29 -6.78 -1.95
CA VAL A 60 -6.36 -6.67 -3.41
C VAL A 60 -5.68 -7.86 -4.06
N GLU A 61 -4.46 -8.19 -3.65
CA GLU A 61 -3.72 -9.34 -4.17
C GLU A 61 -4.53 -10.61 -4.00
N LYS A 62 -5.11 -10.84 -2.82
CA LYS A 62 -5.95 -12.00 -2.55
C LYS A 62 -7.20 -12.05 -3.44
N ALA A 63 -7.84 -10.91 -3.68
CA ALA A 63 -9.03 -10.85 -4.54
C ALA A 63 -8.67 -11.17 -6.00
N LEU A 64 -7.56 -10.61 -6.50
CA LEU A 64 -7.09 -10.85 -7.87
C LEU A 64 -6.56 -12.28 -8.04
N LEU A 65 -5.78 -12.80 -7.10
CA LEU A 65 -5.29 -14.19 -7.10
C LEU A 65 -6.41 -15.22 -7.07
N LYS A 66 -7.57 -14.87 -6.49
CA LYS A 66 -8.75 -15.73 -6.51
C LYS A 66 -9.32 -15.89 -7.92
N MET A 67 -9.11 -14.91 -8.79
CA MET A 67 -9.41 -15.04 -10.22
C MET A 67 -8.27 -15.74 -10.95
N GLY A 68 -7.03 -15.35 -10.64
CA GLY A 68 -5.82 -16.01 -11.09
C GLY A 68 -4.57 -15.15 -10.93
N HIS A 69 -3.41 -15.80 -11.09
CA HIS A 69 -2.12 -15.11 -11.12
C HIS A 69 -1.95 -14.12 -12.28
N PRO A 70 -2.38 -14.39 -13.53
CA PRO A 70 -2.19 -13.43 -14.61
C PRO A 70 -3.01 -12.14 -14.40
N GLU A 71 -4.17 -12.22 -13.74
CA GLU A 71 -5.01 -11.07 -13.43
C GLU A 71 -4.33 -10.13 -12.43
N LEU A 72 -3.65 -10.68 -11.42
CA LEU A 72 -2.86 -9.89 -10.48
C LEU A 72 -1.74 -9.12 -11.17
N GLU A 73 -0.94 -9.83 -11.97
CA GLU A 73 0.20 -9.23 -12.68
C GLU A 73 -0.26 -8.18 -13.69
N LEU A 74 -1.40 -8.39 -14.34
CA LEU A 74 -1.99 -7.43 -15.26
C LEU A 74 -2.37 -6.12 -14.56
N VAL A 75 -3.03 -6.20 -13.41
CA VAL A 75 -3.40 -5.01 -12.61
C VAL A 75 -2.15 -4.29 -12.11
N LYS A 76 -1.13 -5.03 -11.64
CA LYS A 76 0.16 -4.46 -11.21
C LYS A 76 0.88 -3.74 -12.36
N SER A 77 0.92 -4.35 -13.55
CA SER A 77 1.52 -3.73 -14.72
C SER A 77 0.77 -2.46 -15.08
N ARG A 78 -0.57 -2.49 -15.12
CA ARG A 78 -1.39 -1.31 -15.44
C ARG A 78 -1.24 -0.18 -14.44
N LEU A 79 -1.21 -0.47 -13.15
CA LEU A 79 -0.98 0.54 -12.11
C LEU A 79 0.37 1.22 -12.31
N ARG A 80 1.40 0.45 -12.65
CA ARG A 80 2.74 0.99 -12.92
C ARG A 80 2.82 1.76 -14.24
N ASP A 81 2.18 1.26 -15.29
CA ASP A 81 2.25 1.87 -16.62
C ASP A 81 1.41 3.16 -16.72
N ASP A 82 0.23 3.19 -16.10
CA ASP A 82 -0.71 4.32 -16.22
C ASP A 82 -0.48 5.39 -15.13
N TYR A 83 0.00 5.00 -13.94
CA TYR A 83 0.10 5.91 -12.78
C TYR A 83 1.46 5.86 -12.05
N ASP A 84 2.42 5.03 -12.48
CA ASP A 84 3.72 4.80 -11.80
C ASP A 84 3.56 4.45 -10.31
N CYS A 85 2.48 3.74 -9.95
CA CYS A 85 2.13 3.43 -8.56
C CYS A 85 2.02 1.93 -8.28
N GLU A 86 2.18 1.55 -7.01
CA GLU A 86 1.95 0.18 -6.54
C GLU A 86 0.56 0.04 -5.89
N ILE A 87 0.11 -1.20 -5.68
CA ILE A 87 -1.17 -1.47 -4.99
C ILE A 87 -1.18 -0.84 -3.59
N SER A 88 -0.05 -0.83 -2.90
CA SER A 88 0.10 -0.20 -1.58
C SER A 88 -0.17 1.31 -1.61
N ASP A 89 0.08 1.98 -2.74
CA ASP A 89 -0.10 3.42 -2.91
C ASP A 89 -1.56 3.79 -3.24
N CYS A 90 -2.36 2.80 -3.63
CA CYS A 90 -3.79 2.96 -3.86
C CYS A 90 -4.57 3.30 -2.56
N LEU A 91 -3.94 3.18 -1.38
CA LEU A 91 -4.53 3.70 -0.14
C LEU A 91 -4.69 5.23 -0.19
N GLU A 92 -3.73 5.93 -0.80
CA GLU A 92 -3.78 7.39 -0.95
C GLU A 92 -4.62 7.79 -2.17
N TYR A 93 -4.60 6.98 -3.22
CA TYR A 93 -5.33 7.21 -4.47
C TYR A 93 -6.22 6.02 -4.87
N PRO A 94 -7.32 5.75 -4.12
CA PRO A 94 -8.23 4.63 -4.39
C PRO A 94 -8.92 4.70 -5.76
N GLU A 95 -8.96 5.87 -6.38
CA GLU A 95 -9.55 6.06 -7.72
C GLU A 95 -8.76 5.35 -8.82
N TYR A 96 -7.44 5.22 -8.68
CA TYR A 96 -6.58 4.59 -9.69
C TYR A 96 -6.89 3.10 -9.83
N ILE A 97 -6.94 2.41 -8.69
CA ILE A 97 -7.28 0.98 -8.70
C ILE A 97 -8.73 0.76 -9.13
N LYS A 98 -9.66 1.63 -8.72
CA LYS A 98 -11.05 1.55 -9.18
C LYS A 98 -11.14 1.65 -10.71
N THR A 99 -10.44 2.61 -11.29
CA THR A 99 -10.42 2.84 -12.75
C THR A 99 -9.84 1.63 -13.47
N ILE A 100 -8.69 1.13 -13.02
CA ILE A 100 -8.04 -0.05 -13.64
C ILE A 100 -8.91 -1.30 -13.51
N LEU A 101 -9.53 -1.53 -12.36
CA LEU A 101 -10.43 -2.67 -12.18
C LEU A 101 -11.65 -2.55 -13.11
N CYS A 102 -12.20 -1.35 -13.28
CA CYS A 102 -13.32 -1.09 -14.18
C CYS A 102 -12.91 -1.30 -15.66
N ASP A 103 -11.74 -0.78 -16.05
CA ASP A 103 -11.24 -0.87 -17.43
C ASP A 103 -10.86 -2.31 -17.83
N LEU A 104 -10.25 -3.07 -16.90
CA LEU A 104 -9.80 -4.43 -17.18
C LEU A 104 -10.93 -5.46 -17.08
N PHE A 105 -11.82 -5.31 -16.11
CA PHE A 105 -12.82 -6.34 -15.79
C PHE A 105 -14.25 -5.92 -16.13
N GLY A 106 -14.48 -4.68 -16.57
CA GLY A 106 -15.81 -4.17 -16.89
C GLY A 106 -16.77 -4.43 -15.74
N ASN A 107 -17.94 -5.02 -16.01
CA ASN A 107 -18.92 -5.36 -14.96
C ASN A 107 -18.46 -6.46 -13.98
N CYS A 108 -17.37 -7.17 -14.23
CA CYS A 108 -16.84 -8.15 -13.26
C CYS A 108 -16.05 -7.49 -12.13
N HIS A 109 -15.74 -6.19 -12.23
CA HIS A 109 -15.04 -5.47 -11.17
C HIS A 109 -15.83 -5.42 -9.85
N TYR A 110 -17.17 -5.49 -9.89
CA TYR A 110 -18.02 -5.49 -8.70
C TYR A 110 -17.70 -6.66 -7.76
N ASP A 111 -17.51 -7.87 -8.30
CA ASP A 111 -17.20 -9.06 -7.51
C ASP A 111 -15.80 -8.95 -6.86
N ILE A 112 -14.86 -8.30 -7.56
CA ILE A 112 -13.50 -8.05 -7.06
C ILE A 112 -13.56 -7.03 -5.90
N VAL A 113 -14.25 -5.91 -6.10
CA VAL A 113 -14.43 -4.86 -5.09
C VAL A 113 -15.13 -5.42 -3.85
N GLU A 114 -16.17 -6.25 -4.03
CA GLU A 114 -16.86 -6.91 -2.92
C GLU A 114 -15.93 -7.88 -2.16
N SER A 115 -15.11 -8.66 -2.88
CA SER A 115 -14.13 -9.55 -2.26
C SER A 115 -13.06 -8.77 -1.46
N ILE A 116 -12.61 -7.63 -1.96
CA ILE A 116 -11.70 -6.72 -1.26
C ILE A 116 -12.39 -6.18 0.00
N HIS A 117 -13.64 -5.72 -0.13
CA HIS A 117 -14.44 -5.18 0.97
C HIS A 117 -14.63 -6.20 2.10
N ILE A 118 -15.06 -7.42 1.79
CA ILE A 118 -15.22 -8.50 2.77
C ILE A 118 -13.89 -8.85 3.44
N THR A 119 -12.79 -8.84 2.68
CA THR A 119 -11.46 -9.17 3.22
C THR A 119 -11.00 -8.08 4.19
N LEU A 120 -11.14 -6.82 3.81
CA LEU A 120 -10.73 -5.70 4.66
C LEU A 120 -11.60 -5.56 5.90
N GLN A 121 -12.93 -5.66 5.79
CA GLN A 121 -13.82 -5.65 6.94
C GLN A 121 -13.49 -6.73 7.98
N LYS A 122 -13.03 -7.91 7.53
CA LYS A 122 -12.62 -9.01 8.43
C LYS A 122 -11.30 -8.73 9.15
N ILE A 123 -10.41 -7.96 8.54
CA ILE A 123 -9.05 -7.76 9.04
C ILE A 123 -8.93 -6.45 9.84
N SER A 124 -9.60 -5.37 9.41
CA SER A 124 -9.51 -4.07 10.07
C SER A 124 -10.67 -3.13 9.69
N MET A 125 -11.11 -2.31 10.65
CA MET A 125 -12.10 -1.23 10.47
C MET A 125 -11.50 0.15 10.77
N GLU A 126 -10.21 0.32 10.52
CA GLU A 126 -9.56 1.61 10.68
C GLU A 126 -10.09 2.65 9.67
N LYS A 127 -10.18 3.91 10.12
CA LYS A 127 -10.63 5.06 9.30
C LYS A 127 -10.03 5.13 7.89
N PRO A 128 -8.71 4.99 7.68
CA PRO A 128 -8.12 4.99 6.34
C PRO A 128 -8.66 3.88 5.44
N ILE A 129 -8.89 2.68 5.99
CA ILE A 129 -9.44 1.55 5.24
C ILE A 129 -10.91 1.80 4.92
N THR A 130 -11.71 2.30 5.86
CA THR A 130 -13.11 2.63 5.59
C THR A 130 -13.26 3.73 4.52
N ASN A 131 -12.36 4.71 4.49
CA ASN A 131 -12.34 5.74 3.45
C ASN A 131 -11.98 5.15 2.09
N PHE A 132 -10.93 4.31 2.03
CA PHE A 132 -10.57 3.57 0.83
C PHE A 132 -11.76 2.78 0.28
N LEU A 133 -12.41 1.99 1.15
CA LEU A 133 -13.59 1.19 0.81
C LEU A 133 -14.74 2.06 0.29
N SER A 134 -14.98 3.22 0.89
CA SER A 134 -16.04 4.13 0.45
C SER A 134 -15.81 4.70 -0.95
N VAL A 135 -14.55 4.85 -1.39
CA VAL A 135 -14.25 5.38 -2.74
C VAL A 135 -14.34 4.27 -3.79
N ILE A 136 -13.80 3.09 -3.48
CA ILE A 136 -13.84 1.97 -4.42
C ILE A 136 -15.23 1.34 -4.54
N ASN A 137 -16.08 1.48 -3.51
CA ASN A 137 -17.47 1.03 -3.57
C ASN A 137 -18.24 1.82 -4.64
N VAL A 138 -19.09 1.11 -5.37
CA VAL A 138 -19.81 1.64 -6.55
C VAL A 138 -21.31 1.81 -6.27
N HIS A 139 -21.78 1.39 -5.09
CA HIS A 139 -23.15 1.64 -4.63
C HIS A 139 -23.17 2.82 -3.64
N ALA A 140 -23.43 4.02 -4.16
CA ALA A 140 -23.95 5.16 -3.41
C ALA A 140 -25.29 5.58 -4.04
#